data_AF-A0A7R9EBJ1-F1
#
_entry.id   AF-A0A7R9EBJ1-F1
#
_cell.length_a   1.000
_cell.length_b   1.000
_cell.length_c   1.000
_cell.angle_alpha   90.00
_cell.angle_beta   90.00
_cell.angle_gamma   90.00
#
_symmetry.space_group_name_H-M   'P 1'
#
loop_
_entity.id
_entity.type
_entity.pdbx_description
1 polymer ?
#
loop_
_entity_poly.entity_id
_entity_poly.type
_entity_poly.pdbx_seq_one_letter_code
_entity_poly.pdbx_strand_id
1 'polypeptide(L)'
;MRPPKWMTILLRMDDKMNRQLTCIVSEMDTSLLLAQELVSYGFINEVDRERVATLIEETLRSCFTNSTLSPNASGVLPSELPLS
;
A
#
# COMPACT_ATOMS: atom_id res chain seq x y z
N MET A 1 -20.59 -9.81 9.74
CA MET A 1 -19.34 -9.14 10.15
C MET A 1 -18.38 -9.18 8.97
N ARG A 2 -17.77 -8.05 8.57
CA ARG A 2 -16.73 -8.04 7.53
C ARG A 2 -15.42 -8.57 8.12
N PRO A 3 -14.61 -9.35 7.38
CA PRO A 3 -13.31 -9.82 7.86
C PRO A 3 -12.34 -8.64 8.05
N PRO A 4 -11.41 -8.71 9.01
CA PRO A 4 -10.37 -7.71 9.18
C PRO A 4 -9.49 -7.64 7.92
N LYS A 5 -9.03 -6.44 7.56
CA LYS A 5 -8.09 -6.24 6.47
C LYS A 5 -6.71 -5.96 7.03
N TRP A 6 -5.69 -6.57 6.44
CA TRP A 6 -4.32 -6.33 6.81
C TRP A 6 -3.63 -5.50 5.74
N MET A 7 -2.74 -4.62 6.17
CA MET A 7 -1.86 -3.86 5.32
C MET A 7 -0.43 -4.09 5.77
N THR A 8 0.47 -4.28 4.80
CA THR A 8 1.90 -4.40 5.05
C THR A 8 2.63 -3.26 4.36
N ILE A 9 3.46 -2.55 5.11
CA ILE A 9 4.30 -1.44 4.64
C ILE A 9 5.75 -1.90 4.69
N LEU A 10 6.45 -1.80 3.56
CA LEU A 10 7.89 -2.03 3.47
C LEU A 10 8.60 -0.68 3.42
N LEU A 11 9.32 -0.36 4.50
CA LEU A 11 10.14 0.83 4.61
C LEU A 11 11.59 0.49 4.34
N ARG A 12 12.28 1.34 3.59
CA ARG A 12 13.74 1.27 3.45
C ARG A 12 14.32 2.53 4.05
N MET A 13 15.08 2.38 5.13
CA MET A 13 15.72 3.51 5.79
C MET A 13 17.12 3.76 5.23
N ASP A 14 17.76 4.83 5.69
CA ASP A 14 19.10 5.25 5.24
C ASP A 14 20.20 4.22 5.57
N ASP A 15 19.99 3.40 6.60
CA ASP A 15 20.84 2.25 6.94
C ASP A 15 20.70 1.08 5.94
N LYS A 16 19.91 1.27 4.86
CA LYS A 16 19.58 0.31 3.81
C LYS A 16 18.84 -0.94 4.31
N MET A 17 18.37 -0.94 5.55
CA MET A 17 17.57 -2.03 6.08
C MET A 17 16.13 -1.91 5.60
N ASN A 18 15.59 -3.02 5.10
CA ASN A 18 14.18 -3.13 4.82
C ASN A 18 13.45 -3.49 6.11
N ARG A 19 12.54 -2.63 6.57
CA ARG A 19 11.68 -2.86 7.73
C ARG A 19 10.28 -3.13 7.24
N GLN A 20 9.68 -4.22 7.72
CA GLN A 20 8.31 -4.59 7.37
C GLN A 20 7.40 -4.32 8.59
N LEU A 21 6.37 -3.53 8.38
CA LEU A 21 5.33 -3.25 9.35
C LEU A 21 4.01 -3.82 8.84
N THR A 22 3.30 -4.58 9.66
CA THR A 22 1.99 -5.14 9.32
C THR A 22 0.99 -4.69 10.38
N CYS A 23 -0.12 -4.10 9.93
CA CYS A 23 -1.21 -3.66 10.79
C CYS A 23 -2.56 -4.10 10.24
N ILE A 24 -3.57 -4.07 11.09
CA ILE A 24 -4.97 -4.21 10.69
C ILE A 24 -5.48 -2.81 10.34
N VAL A 25 -6.17 -2.69 9.23
CA VAL A 25 -6.79 -1.44 8.76
C VAL A 25 -8.31 -1.58 8.73
N SER A 26 -8.97 -0.50 9.11
CA SER A 26 -10.41 -0.34 9.20
C SER A 26 -10.89 0.79 8.28
N GLU A 27 -12.20 0.84 8.00
CA GLU A 27 -12.81 1.94 7.23
C GLU A 27 -12.78 3.28 7.97
N MET A 28 -12.52 3.26 9.28
CA MET A 28 -12.31 4.45 10.10
C MET A 28 -10.91 5.06 9.93
N ASP A 29 -9.95 4.26 9.48
CA ASP A 29 -8.56 4.70 9.40
C ASP A 29 -8.37 5.62 8.21
N THR A 30 -7.66 6.72 8.42
CA THR A 30 -7.27 7.63 7.34
C THR A 30 -5.79 7.47 7.05
N SER A 31 -5.44 7.58 5.77
CA SER A 31 -4.06 7.54 5.30
C SER A 31 -3.16 8.53 6.06
N LEU A 32 -3.69 9.72 6.34
CA LEU A 32 -3.00 10.77 7.06
C LEU A 32 -2.70 10.38 8.51
N LEU A 33 -3.67 9.79 9.21
CA LEU A 33 -3.50 9.34 10.60
C LEU A 33 -2.44 8.25 10.68
N LEU A 34 -2.52 7.24 9.81
CA LEU A 34 -1.54 6.16 9.76
C LEU A 34 -0.12 6.67 9.46
N ALA A 35 0.01 7.61 8.52
CA ALA A 35 1.29 8.25 8.25
C ALA A 35 1.81 9.07 9.44
N GLN A 36 0.93 9.79 10.14
CA GLN A 36 1.29 10.54 11.34
C GLN A 36 1.80 9.62 12.45
N GLU A 37 1.18 8.46 12.64
CA GLU A 37 1.65 7.45 13.58
C GLU A 37 3.04 6.93 13.20
N LEU A 38 3.29 6.66 11.91
CA LEU A 38 4.63 6.28 11.44
C LEU A 38 5.69 7.34 11.76
N VAL A 39 5.35 8.63 11.69
CA VAL A 39 6.25 9.71 12.14
C VAL A 39 6.42 9.67 13.66
N SER A 40 5.34 9.57 14.41
CA SER A 40 5.35 9.56 15.88
C SER A 40 6.16 8.39 16.45
N TYR A 41 6.17 7.24 15.79
CA TYR A 41 6.98 6.07 16.16
C TYR A 41 8.41 6.14 15.61
N GLY A 42 8.76 7.16 14.82
CA GLY A 42 10.09 7.36 14.25
C GLY A 42 10.43 6.41 13.11
N PHE A 43 9.43 5.84 12.43
CA PHE A 43 9.63 4.98 11.27
C PHE A 43 9.86 5.77 9.97
N ILE A 44 9.31 6.98 9.88
CA ILE A 44 9.48 7.90 8.74
C ILE A 44 9.71 9.33 9.25
N ASN A 45 10.24 10.22 8.41
CA ASN A 45 10.40 11.63 8.72
C ASN A 45 9.10 12.40 8.50
N GLU A 46 8.87 13.49 9.25
CA GLU A 46 7.73 14.40 9.08
C GLU A 46 7.65 14.95 7.64
N VAL A 47 8.79 15.18 6.98
CA VAL A 47 8.82 15.66 5.58
C VAL A 47 8.26 14.64 4.59
N ASP A 48 8.37 13.35 4.92
CA ASP A 48 7.88 12.25 4.09
C ASP A 48 6.42 11.88 4.38
N ARG A 49 5.84 12.43 5.46
CA ARG A 49 4.49 12.11 5.94
C ARG A 49 3.44 12.20 4.86
N GLU A 50 3.40 13.30 4.11
CA GLU A 50 2.38 13.49 3.07
C GLU A 50 2.54 12.50 1.92
N ARG A 51 3.78 12.28 1.48
CA ARG A 51 4.07 11.31 0.42
C ARG A 51 3.66 9.90 0.82
N VAL A 52 3.99 9.50 2.05
CA VAL A 52 3.61 8.18 2.59
C VAL A 52 2.10 8.09 2.76
N ALA A 53 1.43 9.15 3.21
CA ALA A 53 -0.03 9.19 3.30
C ALA A 53 -0.68 8.95 1.92
N THR A 54 -0.20 9.59 0.85
CA THR A 54 -0.75 9.35 -0.50
C THR A 54 -0.63 7.88 -0.92
N LEU A 55 0.52 7.24 -0.68
CA LEU A 55 0.73 5.82 -0.99
C LEU A 55 -0.17 4.89 -0.16
N ILE A 56 -0.36 5.22 1.12
CA ILE A 56 -1.29 4.50 2.00
C ILE A 56 -2.72 4.66 1.47
N GLU A 57 -3.11 5.86 1.06
CA GLU A 57 -4.46 6.13 0.56
C GLU A 57 -4.80 5.34 -0.70
N GLU A 58 -3.87 5.25 -1.65
CA GLU A 58 -4.02 4.42 -2.85
C GLU A 58 -4.19 2.94 -2.49
N THR A 59 -3.44 2.47 -1.49
CA THR A 59 -3.53 1.10 -0.98
C THR A 59 -4.87 0.85 -0.30
N LEU A 60 -5.30 1.74 0.61
CA LEU A 60 -6.59 1.63 1.30
C LEU A 60 -7.74 1.65 0.28
N ARG A 61 -7.71 2.57 -0.69
CA ARG A 61 -8.70 2.63 -1.77
C ARG A 61 -8.77 1.30 -2.53
N SER A 62 -7.63 0.70 -2.84
CA SER A 62 -7.57 -0.61 -3.52
C SER A 62 -8.06 -1.75 -2.62
N CYS A 63 -7.85 -1.67 -1.31
CA CYS A 63 -8.34 -2.66 -0.36
C CYS A 63 -9.85 -2.57 -0.17
N PHE A 64 -10.44 -1.37 -0.16
CA PHE A 64 -11.86 -1.14 0.14
C PHE A 64 -12.77 -0.97 -1.08
N THR A 65 -12.23 -0.61 -2.24
CA THR A 65 -12.96 -0.61 -3.51
C THR A 65 -12.66 -1.92 -4.24
N ASN A 66 -13.67 -2.55 -4.82
CA ASN A 66 -13.58 -3.90 -5.40
C ASN A 66 -12.83 -3.92 -6.75
N SER A 67 -11.93 -2.96 -6.98
CA SER A 67 -11.37 -2.67 -8.29
C SER A 67 -10.04 -3.39 -8.47
N THR A 68 -10.12 -4.48 -9.23
CA THR A 68 -9.07 -5.21 -9.91
C THR A 68 -7.92 -4.31 -10.38
N LEU A 69 -6.88 -4.14 -9.55
CA LEU A 69 -5.57 -3.74 -10.03
C LEU A 69 -4.80 -5.02 -10.36
N SER A 70 -4.94 -5.43 -11.62
CA SER A 70 -4.05 -6.43 -12.22
C SER A 70 -2.62 -5.93 -12.09
N PRO A 71 -1.68 -6.70 -11.52
CA PRO A 71 -0.28 -6.36 -11.59
C PRO A 71 0.12 -6.52 -13.06
N ASN A 72 0.26 -5.39 -13.75
CA ASN A 72 0.95 -5.30 -15.04
C ASN A 72 2.34 -5.92 -14.88
N ALA A 73 2.43 -7.19 -15.26
CA ALA A 73 3.66 -7.87 -15.60
C ALA A 73 4.25 -7.13 -16.81
N SER A 74 5.40 -6.51 -16.61
CA SER A 74 6.30 -6.20 -17.71
C SER A 74 6.65 -7.52 -18.41
N GLY A 75 6.08 -7.73 -19.60
CA GLY A 75 6.25 -8.94 -20.40
C GLY A 75 5.39 -8.90 -21.66
N VAL A 76 5.81 -8.08 -22.63
CA VAL A 76 5.37 -8.11 -24.03
C VAL A 76 5.48 -9.56 -24.55
N LEU A 77 4.48 -10.17 -25.19
CA LEU A 77 4.07 -9.94 -26.59
C LEU A 77 2.68 -10.58 -26.89
N PRO A 78 1.87 -10.00 -27.80
CA PRO A 78 0.52 -10.45 -28.17
C PRO A 78 0.52 -11.42 -29.39
N SER A 79 -0.69 -11.74 -29.88
CA SER A 79 -1.04 -12.50 -31.13
C SER A 79 -0.78 -14.01 -31.03
N GLU A 80 -1.77 -14.91 -31.18
CA GLU A 80 -2.73 -15.01 -32.31
C GLU A 80 -4.08 -15.65 -31.88
N LEU A 81 -5.10 -15.32 -32.68
CA LEU A 81 -6.55 -15.60 -32.58
C LEU A 81 -6.95 -17.05 -33.01
N PRO A 82 -8.26 -17.43 -32.93
CA PRO A 82 -8.74 -18.79 -32.69
C PRO A 82 -9.12 -19.57 -33.96
N LEU A 83 -9.61 -20.81 -33.78
CA LEU A 83 -10.46 -21.67 -34.65
C LEU A 83 -9.94 -23.12 -34.53
N SER A 84 -10.69 -24.19 -34.32
CA SER A 84 -12.14 -24.49 -34.26
C SER A 84 -12.34 -25.69 -33.34
#